data_AF-C4ZEL6-F1
#
_entry.id   AF-C4ZEL6-F1
#
_cell.length_a   1.000
_cell.length_b   1.000
_cell.length_c   1.000
_cell.angle_alpha   90.00
_cell.angle_beta   90.00
_cell.angle_gamma   90.00
#
_symmetry.space_group_name_H-M   'P 1'
#
loop_
_entity.id
_entity.type
_entity.pdbx_description
1 polymer ?
#
loop_
_entity_poly.entity_id
_entity_poly.type
_entity_poly.pdbx_seq_one_letter_code
_entity_poly.pdbx_strand_id
1 'polypeptide(L)'
;MDKFARQIIYSNNNVNKFFLSPYIDIEIGDDGIIVERSDDGKFIMLGNHDTSSMLRILRDLREGVTFDELKKKVEIELNEEDALTWIRALYQKGIIE
;
A
#
# COMPACT_ATOMS: atom_id res chain seq x y z
N MET A 1 34.34 11.20 -6.41
CA MET A 1 33.30 10.91 -5.40
C MET A 1 32.79 9.52 -5.71
N ASP A 2 33.13 8.54 -4.87
CA ASP A 2 32.64 7.18 -5.04
C ASP A 2 31.17 7.11 -4.65
N LYS A 3 30.30 6.79 -5.62
CA LYS A 3 28.89 6.49 -5.37
C LYS A 3 28.76 4.99 -5.11
N PHE A 4 28.57 4.63 -3.85
CA PHE A 4 28.20 3.27 -3.50
C PHE A 4 26.70 3.08 -3.73
N ALA A 5 26.34 2.08 -4.55
CA ALA A 5 24.95 1.64 -4.70
C ALA A 5 24.47 1.04 -3.38
N ARG A 6 23.24 1.39 -2.97
CA ARG A 6 22.61 0.85 -1.76
C ARG A 6 22.38 -0.65 -1.97
N GLN A 7 23.15 -1.48 -1.27
CA GLN A 7 23.04 -2.93 -1.36
C GLN A 7 21.90 -3.40 -0.45
N ILE A 8 20.88 -4.04 -1.03
CA ILE A 8 19.78 -4.65 -0.25
C ILE A 8 20.31 -5.96 0.34
N ILE A 9 20.40 -6.02 1.67
CA ILE A 9 20.83 -7.22 2.40
C ILE A 9 19.61 -8.14 2.54
N TYR A 10 19.61 -9.29 1.85
CA TYR A 10 18.64 -10.35 2.10
C TYR A 10 19.02 -11.07 3.41
N SER A 11 18.28 -10.80 4.49
CA SER A 11 18.41 -11.55 5.75
C SER A 11 17.42 -12.71 5.77
N ASN A 12 17.87 -13.93 6.10
CA ASN A 12 17.09 -15.17 6.09
C ASN A 12 15.86 -15.25 7.04
N ASN A 13 15.44 -14.14 7.65
CA ASN A 13 14.11 -13.98 8.27
C ASN A 13 13.29 -12.99 7.42
N ASN A 14 13.06 -13.35 6.15
CA ASN A 14 12.27 -12.58 5.18
C ASN A 14 10.79 -12.60 5.58
N VAL A 15 10.43 -11.87 6.63
CA VAL A 15 9.05 -11.42 6.79
C VAL A 15 8.85 -10.37 5.68
N ASN A 16 8.41 -10.85 4.50
CA ASN A 16 8.08 -9.99 3.37
C ASN A 16 6.94 -9.07 3.81
N LYS A 17 7.30 -7.83 4.13
CA LYS A 17 6.37 -6.76 4.47
C LYS A 17 6.00 -6.01 3.20
N PHE A 18 4.73 -5.64 3.10
CA PHE A 18 4.24 -4.68 2.13
C PHE A 18 4.41 -3.27 2.67
N PHE A 19 4.90 -2.38 1.82
CA PHE A 19 5.00 -0.95 2.08
C PHE A 19 4.19 -0.16 1.07
N LEU A 20 3.80 1.08 1.41
CA LEU A 20 3.42 2.03 0.37
C LEU A 20 4.63 2.30 -0.54
N SER A 21 4.38 2.34 -1.84
CA SER A 21 5.40 2.72 -2.81
C SER A 21 5.94 4.13 -2.51
N PRO A 22 7.27 4.36 -2.58
CA PRO A 22 7.87 5.66 -2.29
C PRO A 22 7.52 6.74 -3.32
N TYR A 23 6.90 6.34 -4.43
CA TYR A 23 6.51 7.23 -5.53
C TYR A 23 5.06 7.69 -5.44
N ILE A 24 4.33 7.36 -4.37
CA ILE A 24 2.92 7.76 -4.26
C ILE A 24 2.72 8.96 -3.36
N ASP A 25 1.89 9.88 -3.82
CA ASP A 25 1.28 10.94 -3.04
C ASP A 25 -0.20 10.60 -2.81
N ILE A 26 -0.69 10.84 -1.59
CA ILE A 26 -2.05 10.48 -1.19
C ILE A 26 -2.80 11.76 -0.79
N GLU A 27 -3.90 12.02 -1.49
CA GLU A 27 -4.82 13.12 -1.21
C GLU A 27 -6.17 12.56 -0.74
N ILE A 28 -6.77 13.22 0.24
CA ILE A 28 -8.07 12.84 0.82
C ILE A 28 -9.07 13.94 0.47
N GLY A 29 -10.10 13.59 -0.29
CA GLY A 29 -11.18 14.49 -0.66
C GLY A 29 -12.55 13.96 -0.21
N ASP A 30 -13.59 14.74 -0.49
CA ASP A 30 -14.98 14.39 -0.17
C ASP A 30 -15.44 13.10 -0.90
N ASP A 31 -14.86 12.83 -2.07
CA ASP A 31 -15.17 11.66 -2.91
C ASP A 31 -14.31 10.41 -2.60
N GLY A 32 -13.41 10.48 -1.60
CA GLY A 32 -12.58 9.36 -1.18
C GLY A 32 -11.07 9.64 -1.21
N ILE A 33 -10.27 8.60 -1.48
CA ILE A 33 -8.80 8.69 -1.47
C ILE A 33 -8.28 8.67 -2.90
N ILE A 34 -7.52 9.70 -3.25
CA ILE A 34 -6.82 9.83 -4.53
C ILE A 34 -5.35 9.52 -4.29
N VAL A 35 -4.77 8.65 -5.12
CA VAL A 35 -3.36 8.30 -5.10
C VAL A 35 -2.74 8.77 -6.41
N GLU A 36 -1.78 9.69 -6.35
CA GLU A 36 -0.97 10.11 -7.49
C GLU A 36 0.36 9.37 -7.46
N ARG A 37 0.80 8.88 -8.61
CA ARG A 37 2.14 8.33 -8.80
C ARG A 37 3.05 9.39 -9.40
N SER A 38 4.06 9.81 -8.65
CA SER A 38 5.05 10.81 -9.09
C SER A 38 5.98 10.34 -10.22
N ASP A 39 6.14 9.02 -10.41
CA ASP A 39 7.04 8.44 -11.40
C ASP A 39 6.43 8.35 -12.82
N ASP A 40 5.11 8.20 -12.91
CA ASP A 40 4.40 8.11 -14.21
C ASP A 40 3.19 9.04 -14.34
N GLY A 41 2.91 9.87 -13.33
CA GLY A 41 1.81 10.84 -13.31
C GLY A 41 0.42 10.19 -13.26
N LYS A 42 0.31 8.90 -12.94
CA LYS A 42 -0.99 8.22 -12.88
C LYS A 42 -1.76 8.58 -11.62
N PHE A 43 -3.03 8.92 -11.81
CA PHE A 43 -4.00 9.09 -10.73
C PHE A 43 -4.82 7.81 -10.58
N ILE A 44 -4.89 7.31 -9.34
CA ILE A 44 -5.62 6.12 -8.96
C ILE A 44 -6.59 6.51 -7.86
N MET A 45 -7.88 6.41 -8.16
CA MET A 45 -8.92 6.57 -7.16
C MET A 45 -9.10 5.24 -6.41
N LEU A 46 -8.98 5.28 -5.08
CA LEU A 46 -9.38 4.19 -4.19
C LEU A 46 -10.83 4.45 -3.76
N GLY A 47 -11.76 3.70 -4.34
CA GLY A 47 -13.20 3.91 -4.18
C GLY A 47 -13.94 2.75 -3.48
N ASN A 48 -15.15 3.10 -3.00
CA ASN A 48 -16.23 2.30 -2.38
C ASN A 48 -16.12 1.83 -0.92
N HIS A 49 -14.99 2.02 -0.24
CA HIS A 49 -14.92 1.74 1.20
C HIS A 49 -14.99 3.01 2.05
N ASP A 50 -15.26 2.85 3.35
CA ASP A 50 -15.15 3.94 4.31
C ASP A 50 -13.73 4.53 4.29
N THR A 51 -13.65 5.85 4.05
CA THR A 51 -12.38 6.59 3.95
C THR A 51 -11.55 6.44 5.23
N SER A 52 -12.18 6.35 6.41
CA SER A 52 -11.47 6.24 7.68
C SER A 52 -10.83 4.86 7.86
N SER A 53 -11.49 3.79 7.44
CA SER A 53 -10.92 2.43 7.40
C SER A 53 -9.75 2.33 6.43
N MET A 54 -9.91 2.84 5.20
CA MET A 54 -8.80 2.82 4.23
C MET A 54 -7.58 3.60 4.73
N LEU A 55 -7.78 4.74 5.39
CA LEU A 55 -6.68 5.53 5.95
C LEU A 55 -5.89 4.81 7.03
N ARG A 56 -6.53 3.97 7.85
CA ARG A 56 -5.83 3.16 8.85
C ARG A 56 -4.92 2.14 8.19
N ILE A 57 -5.42 1.42 7.18
CA ILE A 57 -4.63 0.46 6.40
C ILE A 57 -3.44 1.17 5.73
N LEU A 58 -3.65 2.34 5.11
CA LEU A 58 -2.58 3.10 4.45
C LEU A 58 -1.53 3.60 5.45
N ARG A 59 -1.93 3.99 6.67
CA ARG A 59 -0.98 4.37 7.73
C ARG A 59 -0.10 3.20 8.15
N ASP A 60 -0.69 2.02 8.34
CA ASP A 60 0.09 0.85 8.72
C ASP A 60 1.04 0.42 7.59
N LEU A 61 0.60 0.51 6.33
CA LEU A 61 1.44 0.27 5.16
C LEU A 61 2.64 1.23 5.06
N ARG A 62 2.63 2.41 5.71
CA ARG A 62 3.84 3.25 5.82
C ARG A 62 4.91 2.64 6.72
N GLU A 63 4.51 1.89 7.73
CA GLU A 63 5.40 1.26 8.73
C GLU A 63 5.80 -0.18 8.33
N GLY A 64 5.17 -0.73 7.30
CA GLY A 64 5.44 -2.05 6.77
C GLY A 64 4.66 -3.16 7.47
N VAL A 65 3.80 -3.83 6.72
CA VAL A 65 2.83 -4.82 7.22
C VAL A 65 3.03 -6.17 6.56
N THR A 66 2.97 -7.26 7.32
CA THR A 66 3.05 -8.61 6.73
C THR A 66 1.80 -8.93 5.90
N PHE A 67 1.90 -9.92 5.01
CA PHE A 67 0.73 -10.37 4.24
C PHE A 67 -0.46 -10.77 5.14
N ASP A 68 -0.20 -11.55 6.20
CA ASP A 68 -1.25 -12.05 7.08
C ASP A 68 -1.91 -10.91 7.88
N GLU A 69 -1.13 -9.95 8.36
CA GLU A 69 -1.65 -8.75 9.03
C GLU A 69 -2.48 -7.89 8.07
N LEU A 70 -1.99 -7.67 6.84
CA LEU A 70 -2.68 -6.88 5.83
C LEU A 70 -4.00 -7.54 5.40
N LYS A 71 -3.98 -8.86 5.16
CA LYS A 71 -5.18 -9.65 4.82
C LYS A 71 -6.24 -9.52 5.91
N LYS A 72 -5.85 -9.74 7.17
CA LYS A 72 -6.75 -9.62 8.32
C LYS A 72 -7.32 -8.20 8.46
N LYS A 73 -6.52 -7.17 8.19
CA LYS A 73 -6.98 -5.78 8.22
C LYS A 73 -7.98 -5.47 7.13
N VAL A 74 -7.75 -5.93 5.92
CA VAL A 74 -8.69 -5.74 4.81
C VAL A 74 -10.02 -6.44 5.11
N GLU A 75 -9.98 -7.68 5.61
CA GLU A 75 -11.19 -8.43 6.00
C GLU A 75 -12.00 -7.71 7.09
N ILE A 76 -11.33 -7.14 8.11
CA ILE A 76 -12.01 -6.50 9.26
C ILE A 76 -12.43 -5.07 8.95
N GLU A 77 -11.53 -4.26 8.42
CA GLU A 77 -11.72 -2.81 8.29
C GLU A 77 -12.51 -2.43 7.03
N LEU A 78 -12.38 -3.20 5.95
CA LEU A 78 -13.09 -2.96 4.69
C LEU A 78 -14.32 -3.86 4.50
N ASN A 79 -14.52 -4.85 5.39
CA ASN A 79 -15.55 -5.90 5.27
C ASN A 79 -15.50 -6.60 3.89
N GLU A 80 -14.28 -6.76 3.36
CA GLU A 80 -14.03 -7.31 2.04
C GLU A 80 -13.69 -8.81 2.18
N GLU A 81 -14.64 -9.67 1.79
CA GLU A 81 -14.44 -11.13 1.85
C GLU A 81 -13.32 -11.60 0.90
N ASP A 82 -13.05 -10.85 -0.17
CA ASP A 82 -11.94 -11.10 -1.10
C ASP A 82 -10.77 -10.12 -0.89
N ALA A 83 -10.25 -10.12 0.35
CA ALA A 83 -9.07 -9.34 0.71
C ALA A 83 -7.86 -9.59 -0.21
N LEU A 84 -7.74 -10.81 -0.76
CA LEU A 84 -6.65 -11.16 -1.66
C LEU A 84 -6.74 -10.40 -2.99
N THR A 85 -7.93 -10.31 -3.58
CA THR A 85 -8.14 -9.54 -4.81
C THR A 85 -7.86 -8.06 -4.59
N TRP A 86 -8.26 -7.51 -3.45
CA TRP A 86 -7.98 -6.12 -3.09
C TRP A 86 -6.47 -5.85 -2.96
N ILE A 87 -5.75 -6.68 -2.22
CA ILE A 87 -4.29 -6.56 -2.05
C ILE A 87 -3.57 -6.70 -3.40
N ARG A 88 -3.99 -7.65 -4.23
CA ARG A 88 -3.45 -7.83 -5.59
C ARG A 88 -3.68 -6.59 -6.46
N ALA A 89 -4.85 -5.96 -6.36
CA ALA A 89 -5.14 -4.75 -7.10
C ALA A 89 -4.21 -3.60 -6.69
N LEU A 90 -3.95 -3.41 -5.39
CA LEU A 90 -2.98 -2.41 -4.93
C LEU A 90 -1.57 -2.69 -5.46
N TYR A 91 -1.14 -3.94 -5.42
CA TYR A 91 0.18 -4.34 -5.91
C TYR A 91 0.31 -4.15 -7.42
N GLN A 92 -0.69 -4.55 -8.21
CA GLN A 92 -0.71 -4.37 -9.67
C GLN A 92 -0.76 -2.89 -10.09
N LYS A 93 -1.41 -2.05 -9.30
CA LYS A 93 -1.41 -0.58 -9.46
C LYS A 93 -0.12 0.07 -8.92
N GLY A 94 0.74 -0.73 -8.29
CA GLY A 94 1.99 -0.35 -7.65
C GLY A 94 1.82 0.68 -6.52
N ILE A 95 0.66 0.65 -5.85
CA ILE A 95 0.41 1.43 -4.64
C ILE A 95 1.21 0.85 -3.48
N ILE A 96 1.36 -0.48 -3.46
CA ILE A 96 2.18 -1.19 -2.49
C ILE A 96 3.26 -2.02 -3.20
N GLU A 97 4.36 -2.24 -2.49
CA GLU A 97 5.51 -3.07 -2.91
C GLU A 97 6.00 -4.00 -1.80
#